data_AF-A0A955AYZ0-F1
#
_entry.id   AF-A0A955AYZ0-F1
#
_cell.length_a   1.000
_cell.length_b   1.000
_cell.length_c   1.000
_cell.angle_alpha   90.00
_cell.angle_beta   90.00
_cell.angle_gamma   90.00
#
_symmetry.space_group_name_H-M   'P 1'
#
loop_
_entity.id
_entity.type
_entity.pdbx_description
1 polymer ?
#
loop_
_entity_poly.entity_id
_entity_poly.type
_entity_poly.pdbx_seq_one_letter_code
_entity_poly.pdbx_strand_id
1 'polypeptide(L)'
;ATQQWFIDVEAPSQSANHDLDGMYVAILESINFQPELFEQRARILPIIKLIIDEGQGHYERFTVVKNSLEAFEESDYLRLLRTGPPTAAQQKLLDLCDAYYHSIEEVIQITFSLGDQAGGLLLNAAVRSMENLHEASHLLATQGVLPQFNRPAQRPASKRVSCIDSMSLLMSRETTIQTALKQLNVLGDDSEKTLAQLHMAKSAALYQQLQEIVRSDEGI
;
A
#
# COMPACT_ATOMS: atom_id res chain seq x y z
N ALA A 1 -12.94 -5.88 -18.44
CA ALA A 1 -12.11 -4.65 -18.73
C ALA A 1 -10.88 -4.50 -17.80
N THR A 2 -11.02 -4.65 -16.47
CA THR A 2 -9.93 -4.46 -15.50
C THR A 2 -8.79 -5.49 -15.63
N GLN A 3 -9.10 -6.75 -15.97
CA GLN A 3 -8.07 -7.78 -16.15
C GLN A 3 -7.15 -7.52 -17.35
N GLN A 4 -7.71 -7.01 -18.46
CA GLN A 4 -6.92 -6.66 -19.64
C GLN A 4 -5.93 -5.55 -19.32
N TRP A 5 -6.35 -4.55 -18.53
CA TRP A 5 -5.45 -3.49 -18.08
C TRP A 5 -4.24 -4.02 -17.30
N PHE A 6 -4.41 -5.00 -16.40
CA PHE A 6 -3.28 -5.62 -15.71
C PHE A 6 -2.33 -6.35 -16.67
N ILE A 7 -2.87 -7.04 -17.67
CA ILE A 7 -2.06 -7.70 -18.71
C ILE A 7 -1.29 -6.67 -19.54
N ASP A 8 -1.93 -5.55 -19.89
CA ASP A 8 -1.31 -4.49 -20.67
C ASP A 8 -0.20 -3.78 -19.87
N VAL A 9 -0.40 -3.58 -18.56
CA VAL A 9 0.60 -2.96 -17.67
C VAL A 9 1.84 -3.81 -17.49
N GLU A 10 1.67 -5.13 -17.33
CA GLU A 10 2.79 -6.07 -17.16
C GLU A 10 3.36 -6.56 -18.49
N ALA A 11 2.80 -6.12 -19.63
CA ALA A 11 3.22 -6.60 -20.95
C ALA A 11 4.73 -6.34 -21.15
N PRO A 12 5.51 -7.37 -21.54
CA PRO A 12 6.95 -7.23 -21.70
C PRO A 12 7.25 -6.16 -22.75
N SER A 13 8.03 -5.17 -22.38
CA SER A 13 8.35 -4.10 -23.32
C SER A 13 9.30 -4.62 -24.40
N GLN A 14 8.89 -4.53 -25.66
CA GLN A 14 9.72 -4.95 -26.79
C GLN A 14 10.75 -3.88 -27.22
N SER A 15 10.74 -2.70 -26.60
CA SER A 15 11.64 -1.59 -26.91
C SER A 15 11.82 -0.64 -25.72
N ALA A 16 13.00 -0.04 -25.59
CA ALA A 16 13.20 1.06 -24.64
C ALA A 16 12.23 2.23 -24.92
N ASN A 17 11.68 2.83 -23.87
CA ASN A 17 10.82 4.03 -23.85
C ASN A 17 9.33 3.91 -24.22
N HIS A 18 8.73 2.71 -24.28
CA HIS A 18 7.28 2.62 -24.51
C HIS A 18 6.43 2.10 -23.33
N ASP A 19 6.98 1.36 -22.34
CA ASP A 19 6.23 0.84 -21.18
C ASP A 19 7.10 0.72 -19.90
N LEU A 20 6.55 0.20 -18.78
CA LEU A 20 7.25 0.06 -17.49
C LEU A 20 8.55 -0.75 -17.58
N ASP A 21 8.52 -1.89 -18.26
CA ASP A 21 9.73 -2.69 -18.51
C ASP A 21 10.77 -1.91 -19.33
N GLY A 22 10.32 -1.11 -20.30
CA GLY A 22 11.17 -0.23 -21.11
C GLY A 22 11.86 0.84 -20.26
N MET A 23 11.22 1.31 -19.18
CA MET A 23 11.84 2.21 -18.20
C MET A 23 12.96 1.50 -17.43
N TYR A 24 12.73 0.28 -16.92
CA TYR A 24 13.76 -0.45 -16.18
C TYR A 24 14.94 -0.87 -17.07
N VAL A 25 14.69 -1.21 -18.34
CA VAL A 25 15.74 -1.43 -19.35
C VAL A 25 16.56 -0.16 -19.56
N ALA A 26 15.93 1.00 -19.71
CA ALA A 26 16.64 2.28 -19.87
C ALA A 26 17.48 2.65 -18.63
N ILE A 27 16.99 2.35 -17.41
CA ILE A 27 17.76 2.53 -16.18
C ILE A 27 18.97 1.56 -16.16
N LEU A 28 18.75 0.29 -16.51
CA LEU A 28 19.80 -0.73 -16.58
C LEU A 28 20.91 -0.33 -17.58
N GLU A 29 20.52 0.14 -18.76
CA GLU A 29 21.44 0.65 -19.77
C GLU A 29 22.22 1.86 -19.24
N SER A 30 21.54 2.82 -18.61
CA SER A 30 22.18 4.02 -18.04
C SER A 30 23.26 3.66 -17.00
N ILE A 31 22.97 2.70 -16.12
CA ILE A 31 23.94 2.21 -15.12
C ILE A 31 25.14 1.50 -15.78
N ASN A 32 24.93 0.81 -16.89
CA ASN A 32 26.00 0.13 -17.61
C ASN A 32 26.85 1.08 -18.46
N PHE A 33 26.27 2.15 -19.00
CA PHE A 33 26.99 3.15 -19.79
C PHE A 33 27.77 4.17 -18.95
N GLN A 34 27.32 4.45 -17.72
CA GLN A 34 27.96 5.42 -16.81
C GLN A 34 28.23 4.78 -15.42
N PRO A 35 28.96 3.65 -15.35
CA PRO A 35 29.13 2.88 -14.12
C PRO A 35 29.77 3.70 -12.98
N GLU A 36 30.59 4.70 -13.32
CA GLU A 36 31.24 5.62 -12.37
C GLU A 36 30.27 6.52 -11.60
N LEU A 37 29.05 6.73 -12.10
CA LEU A 37 28.03 7.53 -11.42
C LEU A 37 27.21 6.72 -10.40
N PHE A 38 27.40 5.39 -10.35
CA PHE A 38 26.60 4.49 -9.52
C PHE A 38 27.47 3.67 -8.57
N GLU A 39 27.84 4.26 -7.43
CA GLU A 39 28.66 3.60 -6.40
C GLU A 39 28.10 2.24 -5.93
N GLN A 40 26.76 2.10 -5.90
CA GLN A 40 26.08 0.87 -5.49
C GLN A 40 25.71 -0.06 -6.66
N ARG A 41 26.34 0.09 -7.83
CA ARG A 41 26.04 -0.68 -9.05
C ARG A 41 25.93 -2.19 -8.81
N ALA A 42 26.89 -2.78 -8.10
CA ALA A 42 26.93 -4.22 -7.83
C ALA A 42 25.70 -4.72 -7.04
N ARG A 43 25.10 -3.86 -6.20
CA ARG A 43 23.88 -4.15 -5.44
C ARG A 43 22.61 -3.87 -6.24
N ILE A 44 22.59 -2.78 -7.01
CA ILE A 44 21.39 -2.31 -7.71
C ILE A 44 21.09 -3.14 -8.96
N LEU A 45 22.10 -3.56 -9.72
CA LEU A 45 21.91 -4.30 -10.98
C LEU A 45 21.09 -5.59 -10.80
N PRO A 46 21.38 -6.47 -9.82
CA PRO A 46 20.54 -7.64 -9.59
C PRO A 46 19.10 -7.31 -9.22
N ILE A 47 18.86 -6.20 -8.51
CA ILE A 47 17.51 -5.77 -8.11
C ILE A 47 16.70 -5.31 -9.32
N ILE A 48 17.29 -4.49 -10.20
CA ILE A 48 16.61 -4.05 -11.42
C ILE A 48 16.30 -5.25 -12.31
N LYS A 49 17.26 -6.17 -12.47
CA LYS A 49 17.03 -7.40 -13.23
C LYS A 49 15.88 -8.22 -12.64
N LEU A 50 15.85 -8.40 -11.32
CA LEU A 50 14.76 -9.11 -10.64
C LEU A 50 13.40 -8.45 -10.92
N ILE A 51 13.30 -7.12 -10.89
CA ILE A 51 12.05 -6.40 -11.20
C ILE A 51 11.57 -6.70 -12.63
N ILE A 52 12.48 -6.68 -13.61
CA ILE A 52 12.17 -7.01 -15.02
C ILE A 52 11.72 -8.47 -15.14
N ASP A 53 12.46 -9.40 -14.52
CA ASP A 53 12.16 -10.83 -14.59
C ASP A 53 10.79 -11.16 -13.94
N GLU A 54 10.41 -10.48 -12.85
CA GLU A 54 9.10 -10.64 -12.20
C GLU A 54 7.94 -10.10 -13.06
N GLY A 55 8.14 -9.00 -13.80
CA GLY A 55 7.13 -8.44 -14.71
C GLY A 55 6.69 -9.44 -15.78
N GLN A 56 7.65 -10.09 -16.44
CA GLN A 56 7.38 -11.20 -17.37
C GLN A 56 6.55 -12.31 -16.71
N GLY A 57 6.92 -12.70 -15.48
CA GLY A 57 6.20 -13.70 -14.71
C GLY A 57 4.76 -13.26 -14.35
N HIS A 58 4.50 -11.98 -14.08
CA HIS A 58 3.14 -11.46 -13.85
C HIS A 58 2.30 -11.50 -15.14
N TYR A 59 2.86 -11.05 -16.26
CA TYR A 59 2.19 -11.09 -17.56
C TYR A 59 1.71 -12.49 -17.93
N GLU A 60 2.59 -13.49 -17.80
CA GLU A 60 2.27 -14.89 -18.08
C GLU A 60 1.16 -15.38 -17.14
N ARG A 61 1.26 -15.11 -15.84
CA ARG A 61 0.26 -15.51 -14.85
C ARG A 61 -1.10 -14.87 -15.15
N PHE A 62 -1.17 -13.58 -15.44
CA PHE A 62 -2.44 -12.90 -15.75
C PHE A 62 -3.06 -13.40 -17.06
N THR A 63 -2.23 -13.68 -18.08
CA THR A 63 -2.67 -14.27 -19.35
C THR A 63 -3.25 -15.66 -19.13
N VAL A 64 -2.58 -16.51 -18.34
CA VAL A 64 -3.08 -17.85 -17.99
C VAL A 64 -4.43 -17.78 -17.28
N VAL A 65 -4.58 -16.87 -16.31
CA VAL A 65 -5.86 -16.67 -15.61
C VAL A 65 -6.95 -16.20 -16.57
N LYS A 66 -6.65 -15.27 -17.49
CA LYS A 66 -7.61 -14.81 -18.50
C LYS A 66 -8.09 -15.96 -19.38
N ASN A 67 -7.15 -16.72 -19.94
CA ASN A 67 -7.46 -17.85 -20.82
C ASN A 67 -8.27 -18.92 -20.09
N SER A 68 -7.99 -19.16 -18.81
CA SER A 68 -8.73 -20.13 -17.99
C SER A 68 -10.16 -19.71 -17.69
N LEU A 69 -10.46 -18.40 -17.77
CA LEU A 69 -11.78 -17.84 -17.51
C LEU A 69 -12.60 -17.59 -18.78
N GLU A 70 -12.06 -17.81 -19.98
CA GLU A 70 -12.74 -17.52 -21.27
C GLU A 70 -14.09 -18.23 -21.44
N ALA A 71 -14.29 -19.37 -20.77
CA ALA A 71 -15.53 -20.13 -20.84
C ALA A 71 -16.63 -19.62 -19.89
N PHE A 72 -16.32 -18.65 -19.03
CA PHE A 72 -17.22 -18.11 -18.02
C PHE A 72 -17.59 -16.66 -18.35
N GLU A 73 -18.81 -16.26 -18.04
CA GLU A 73 -19.20 -14.86 -18.13
C GLU A 73 -18.55 -14.08 -16.98
N GLU A 74 -18.23 -12.80 -17.18
CA GLU A 74 -17.63 -11.95 -16.13
C GLU A 74 -18.49 -11.97 -14.83
N SER A 75 -19.81 -12.08 -14.94
CA SER A 75 -20.72 -12.18 -13.79
C SER A 75 -20.57 -13.46 -12.96
N ASP A 76 -19.95 -14.51 -13.50
CA ASP A 76 -19.76 -15.78 -12.81
C ASP A 76 -18.61 -15.72 -11.80
N TYR A 77 -17.64 -14.83 -12.01
CA TYR A 77 -16.45 -14.71 -11.18
C TYR A 77 -16.14 -13.30 -10.67
N LEU A 78 -16.78 -12.26 -11.22
CA LEU A 78 -16.70 -10.89 -10.71
C LEU A 78 -17.93 -10.56 -9.86
N ARG A 79 -17.69 -9.80 -8.79
CA ARG A 79 -18.77 -9.28 -7.94
C ARG A 79 -19.43 -8.08 -8.62
N LEU A 80 -20.75 -8.07 -8.62
CA LEU A 80 -21.52 -6.90 -9.03
C LEU A 80 -21.27 -5.74 -8.06
N LEU A 81 -20.86 -4.60 -8.62
CA LEU A 81 -20.64 -3.38 -7.86
C LEU A 81 -21.96 -2.65 -7.65
N ARG A 82 -22.14 -2.11 -6.45
CA ARG A 82 -23.27 -1.25 -6.12
C ARG A 82 -23.06 0.12 -6.79
N THR A 83 -24.15 0.67 -7.31
CA THR A 83 -24.18 2.00 -7.95
C THR A 83 -24.76 3.10 -7.07
N GLY A 84 -25.34 2.73 -5.92
CA GLY A 84 -25.86 3.68 -4.94
C GLY A 84 -24.78 4.25 -4.02
N PRO A 85 -25.04 5.37 -3.33
CA PRO A 85 -24.09 5.95 -2.38
C PRO A 85 -23.80 4.95 -1.23
N PRO A 86 -22.58 4.99 -0.67
CA PRO A 86 -22.23 4.16 0.48
C PRO A 86 -23.10 4.51 1.69
N THR A 87 -23.43 3.51 2.51
CA THR A 87 -24.01 3.73 3.83
C THR A 87 -23.02 4.47 4.74
N ALA A 88 -23.47 4.97 5.89
CA ALA A 88 -22.58 5.61 6.85
C ALA A 88 -21.45 4.67 7.33
N ALA A 89 -21.75 3.38 7.54
CA ALA A 89 -20.74 2.38 7.92
C ALA A 89 -19.77 2.07 6.77
N GLN A 90 -20.26 1.94 5.53
CA GLN A 90 -19.44 1.79 4.33
C GLN A 90 -18.51 2.98 4.14
N GLN A 91 -19.01 4.20 4.36
CA GLN A 91 -18.17 5.40 4.30
C GLN A 91 -17.06 5.34 5.34
N LYS A 92 -17.31 4.83 6.55
CA LYS A 92 -16.26 4.66 7.56
C LYS A 92 -15.24 3.60 7.19
N LEU A 93 -15.66 2.51 6.55
CA LEU A 93 -14.73 1.51 6.01
C LEU A 93 -13.88 2.08 4.86
N LEU A 94 -14.46 2.92 3.99
CA LEU A 94 -13.71 3.63 2.95
C LEU A 94 -12.67 4.58 3.56
N ASP A 95 -13.08 5.38 4.56
CA ASP A 95 -12.17 6.27 5.30
C ASP A 95 -11.02 5.47 5.96
N LEU A 96 -11.31 4.27 6.48
CA LEU A 96 -10.30 3.37 7.06
C LEU A 96 -9.33 2.82 6.00
N CYS A 97 -9.83 2.42 4.83
CA CYS A 97 -8.97 1.96 3.74
C CYS A 97 -7.98 3.06 3.32
N ASP A 98 -8.48 4.29 3.11
CA ASP A 98 -7.64 5.44 2.81
C ASP A 98 -6.62 5.71 3.93
N ALA A 99 -7.04 5.63 5.19
CA ALA A 99 -6.14 5.86 6.33
C ALA A 99 -5.03 4.80 6.43
N TYR A 100 -5.34 3.52 6.18
CA TYR A 100 -4.32 2.47 6.13
C TYR A 100 -3.38 2.64 4.94
N TYR A 101 -3.91 2.99 3.78
CA TYR A 101 -3.11 3.29 2.60
C TYR A 101 -2.13 4.45 2.86
N HIS A 102 -2.59 5.55 3.46
CA HIS A 102 -1.72 6.66 3.85
C HIS A 102 -0.67 6.25 4.88
N SER A 103 -1.03 5.44 5.87
CA SER A 103 -0.07 4.93 6.86
C SER A 103 1.08 4.16 6.18
N ILE A 104 0.78 3.38 5.13
CA ILE A 104 1.80 2.67 4.35
C ILE A 104 2.69 3.66 3.59
N GLU A 105 2.09 4.62 2.87
CA GLU A 105 2.85 5.66 2.15
C GLU A 105 3.76 6.48 3.08
N GLU A 106 3.25 6.86 4.26
CA GLU A 106 3.99 7.60 5.29
C GLU A 106 5.20 6.79 5.79
N VAL A 107 5.01 5.51 6.10
CA VAL A 107 6.13 4.63 6.50
C VAL A 107 7.17 4.52 5.38
N ILE A 108 6.74 4.29 4.14
CA ILE A 108 7.66 4.21 2.98
C ILE A 108 8.48 5.50 2.87
N GLN A 109 7.84 6.66 2.98
CA GLN A 109 8.53 7.95 2.93
C GLN A 109 9.53 8.13 4.08
N ILE A 110 9.15 7.76 5.30
CA ILE A 110 10.02 7.83 6.47
C ILE A 110 11.24 6.92 6.26
N THR A 111 11.03 5.68 5.78
CA THR A 111 12.11 4.74 5.47
C THR A 111 13.07 5.30 4.42
N PHE A 112 12.56 5.90 3.34
CA PHE A 112 13.42 6.55 2.35
C PHE A 112 14.16 7.78 2.90
N SER A 113 13.60 8.48 3.89
CA SER A 113 14.21 9.66 4.51
C SER A 113 15.31 9.31 5.52
N LEU A 114 15.10 8.25 6.30
CA LEU A 114 15.98 7.81 7.38
C LEU A 114 17.02 6.76 6.95
N GLY A 115 16.81 6.07 5.83
CA GLY A 115 17.71 5.02 5.36
C GLY A 115 17.85 3.89 6.39
N ASP A 116 19.08 3.50 6.71
CA ASP A 116 19.36 2.42 7.67
C ASP A 116 18.91 2.74 9.11
N GLN A 117 18.56 3.99 9.41
CA GLN A 117 17.98 4.38 10.71
C GLN A 117 16.49 4.03 10.83
N ALA A 118 15.84 3.66 9.72
CA ALA A 118 14.48 3.16 9.72
C ALA A 118 14.44 1.74 10.30
N GLY A 119 14.43 1.62 11.63
CA GLY A 119 14.41 0.32 12.31
C GLY A 119 13.17 -0.53 12.01
N GLY A 120 13.20 -1.81 12.40
CA GLY A 120 12.17 -2.80 12.08
C GLY A 120 10.75 -2.50 12.59
N LEU A 121 10.59 -1.57 13.54
CA LEU A 121 9.27 -1.15 14.04
C LEU A 121 8.44 -0.44 12.96
N LEU A 122 9.06 0.37 12.11
CA LEU A 122 8.38 1.03 10.99
C LEU A 122 7.85 0.01 9.98
N LEU A 123 8.68 -0.99 9.65
CA LEU A 123 8.28 -2.08 8.76
C LEU A 123 7.09 -2.86 9.32
N ASN A 124 7.12 -3.22 10.61
CA ASN A 124 6.00 -3.90 11.26
C ASN A 124 4.72 -3.05 11.27
N ALA A 125 4.85 -1.73 11.41
CA ALA A 125 3.73 -0.81 11.31
C ALA A 125 3.09 -0.83 9.92
N ALA A 126 3.89 -0.75 8.85
CA ALA A 126 3.41 -0.86 7.48
C ALA A 126 2.76 -2.22 7.20
N VAL A 127 3.37 -3.33 7.65
CA VAL A 127 2.82 -4.68 7.47
C VAL A 127 1.44 -4.80 8.08
N ARG A 128 1.26 -4.34 9.33
CA ARG A 128 -0.06 -4.34 9.95
C ARG A 128 -1.06 -3.45 9.21
N SER A 129 -0.64 -2.28 8.74
CA SER A 129 -1.53 -1.41 7.94
C SER A 129 -1.94 -2.11 6.63
N MET A 130 -1.06 -2.88 5.99
CA MET A 130 -1.38 -3.68 4.80
C MET A 130 -2.39 -4.81 5.12
N GLU A 131 -2.21 -5.54 6.23
CA GLU A 131 -3.14 -6.58 6.66
C GLU A 131 -4.53 -6.01 6.99
N ASN A 132 -4.57 -4.90 7.74
CA ASN A 132 -5.82 -4.24 8.09
C ASN A 132 -6.51 -3.65 6.85
N LEU A 133 -5.75 -3.10 5.90
CA LEU A 133 -6.28 -2.64 4.62
C LEU A 133 -6.89 -3.80 3.83
N HIS A 134 -6.22 -4.95 3.81
CA HIS A 134 -6.75 -6.16 3.17
C HIS A 134 -8.07 -6.60 3.81
N GLU A 135 -8.14 -6.71 5.13
CA GLU A 135 -9.35 -7.11 5.86
C GLU A 135 -10.51 -6.14 5.60
N ALA A 136 -10.27 -4.82 5.69
CA ALA A 136 -11.28 -3.79 5.48
C ALA A 136 -11.76 -3.74 4.01
N SER A 137 -10.83 -3.80 3.05
CA SER A 137 -11.17 -3.80 1.62
C SER A 137 -11.93 -5.07 1.21
N HIS A 138 -11.61 -6.22 1.80
CA HIS A 138 -12.35 -7.45 1.56
C HIS A 138 -13.79 -7.34 2.07
N LEU A 139 -13.99 -6.79 3.26
CA LEU A 139 -15.33 -6.55 3.79
C LEU A 139 -16.13 -5.59 2.88
N LEU A 140 -15.55 -4.47 2.44
CA LEU A 140 -16.18 -3.57 1.46
C LEU A 140 -16.56 -4.29 0.17
N ALA A 141 -15.64 -5.09 -0.37
CA ALA A 141 -15.88 -5.85 -1.60
C ALA A 141 -17.01 -6.86 -1.44
N THR A 142 -17.18 -7.46 -0.24
CA THR A 142 -18.32 -8.34 0.05
C THR A 142 -19.66 -7.62 0.03
N GLN A 143 -19.63 -6.32 0.29
CA GLN A 143 -20.79 -5.44 0.23
C GLN A 143 -20.97 -4.77 -1.14
N GLY A 144 -20.17 -5.16 -2.14
CA GLY A 144 -20.22 -4.60 -3.50
C GLY A 144 -19.66 -3.19 -3.62
N VAL A 145 -18.81 -2.76 -2.68
CA VAL A 145 -18.16 -1.44 -2.67
C VAL A 145 -16.66 -1.62 -2.89
N LEU A 146 -16.06 -0.82 -3.76
CA LEU A 146 -14.61 -0.85 -3.98
C LEU A 146 -13.88 0.01 -2.95
N PRO A 147 -12.71 -0.42 -2.45
CA PRO A 147 -11.87 0.44 -1.63
C PRO A 147 -11.40 1.67 -2.42
N GLN A 148 -11.14 2.75 -1.69
CA GLN A 148 -10.50 3.94 -2.23
C GLN A 148 -9.04 3.97 -1.79
N PHE A 149 -8.22 4.59 -2.65
CA PHE A 149 -6.79 4.83 -2.43
C PHE A 149 -6.50 6.28 -2.78
N ASN A 150 -7.23 7.20 -2.16
CA ASN A 150 -7.08 8.62 -2.46
C ASN A 150 -5.71 9.09 -1.99
N ARG A 151 -5.04 9.92 -2.79
CA ARG A 151 -3.79 10.55 -2.35
C ARG A 151 -4.09 11.59 -1.26
N PRO A 152 -3.28 11.71 -0.19
CA PRO A 152 -3.49 12.76 0.80
C PRO A 152 -3.40 14.14 0.15
N ALA A 153 -4.30 15.05 0.52
CA ALA A 153 -4.46 16.37 -0.10
C ALA A 153 -3.21 17.26 0.04
N GLN A 154 -2.41 17.04 1.07
CA GLN A 154 -1.10 17.68 1.25
C GLN A 154 -0.01 16.66 0.97
N ARG A 155 0.76 16.89 -0.10
CA ARG A 155 2.07 16.25 -0.22
C ARG A 155 2.92 16.75 0.94
N PRO A 156 3.50 15.88 1.78
CA PRO A 156 4.56 16.32 2.66
C PRO A 156 5.62 16.99 1.78
N ALA A 157 6.06 18.19 2.18
CA ALA A 157 7.14 18.87 1.47
C ALA A 157 8.29 17.87 1.29
N SER A 158 9.01 17.94 0.17
CA SER A 158 10.17 17.08 -0.16
C SER A 158 11.35 17.17 0.83
N LYS A 159 11.10 17.72 2.02
CA LYS A 159 12.00 17.81 3.14
C LYS A 159 12.16 16.41 3.74
N ARG A 160 13.43 16.01 3.93
CA ARG A 160 13.78 14.90 4.80
C ARG A 160 13.07 15.11 6.14
N VAL A 161 12.24 14.15 6.52
CA VAL A 161 11.45 14.21 7.74
C VAL A 161 12.37 13.83 8.91
N SER A 162 12.39 14.63 9.98
CA SER A 162 13.14 14.25 11.18
C SER A 162 12.50 13.04 11.87
N CYS A 163 13.22 12.36 12.77
CA CYS A 163 12.65 11.27 13.57
C CYS A 163 11.39 11.72 14.33
N ILE A 164 11.46 12.89 14.98
CA ILE A 164 10.36 13.48 15.76
C ILE A 164 9.14 13.81 14.89
N ASP A 165 9.36 14.43 13.72
CA ASP A 165 8.28 14.74 12.78
C ASP A 165 7.64 13.45 12.24
N SER A 166 8.46 12.43 11.98
CA SER A 166 8.02 11.11 11.50
C SER A 166 7.12 10.42 12.53
N MET A 167 7.52 10.43 13.79
CA MET A 167 6.72 9.85 14.87
C MET A 167 5.43 10.63 15.10
N SER A 168 5.48 11.97 15.04
CA SER A 168 4.29 12.82 15.16
C SER A 168 3.26 12.53 14.06
N LEU A 169 3.74 12.32 12.83
CA LEU A 169 2.91 11.95 11.69
C LEU A 169 2.22 10.59 11.92
N LEU A 170 2.99 9.57 12.31
CA LEU A 170 2.46 8.24 12.59
C LEU A 170 1.45 8.24 13.77
N MET A 171 1.71 9.00 14.83
CA MET A 171 0.78 9.14 15.96
C MET A 171 -0.52 9.84 15.56
N SER A 172 -0.44 10.88 14.74
CA SER A 172 -1.62 11.58 14.20
C SER A 172 -2.45 10.63 13.32
N ARG A 173 -1.79 9.85 12.47
CA ARG A 173 -2.43 8.83 11.64
C ARG A 173 -3.11 7.77 12.48
N GLU A 174 -2.43 7.25 13.50
CA GLU A 174 -2.99 6.25 14.40
C GLU A 174 -4.22 6.78 15.15
N THR A 175 -4.18 8.05 15.58
CA THR A 175 -5.35 8.70 16.21
C THR A 175 -6.54 8.77 15.26
N THR A 176 -6.29 9.04 13.97
CA THR A 176 -7.32 9.06 12.93
C THR A 176 -7.94 7.67 12.74
N ILE A 177 -7.10 6.63 12.64
CA ILE A 177 -7.54 5.23 12.52
C ILE A 177 -8.38 4.84 13.74
N GLN A 178 -7.89 5.08 14.96
CA GLN A 178 -8.61 4.77 16.20
C GLN A 178 -9.97 5.47 16.28
N THR A 179 -10.05 6.72 15.84
CA THR A 179 -11.32 7.47 15.81
C THR A 179 -12.30 6.84 14.83
N ALA A 180 -11.84 6.49 13.62
CA ALA A 180 -12.67 5.86 12.61
C ALA A 180 -13.15 4.46 13.05
N LEU A 181 -12.29 3.66 13.69
CA LEU A 181 -12.65 2.35 14.24
C LEU A 181 -13.72 2.45 15.33
N LYS A 182 -13.61 3.42 16.25
CA LYS A 182 -14.63 3.65 17.28
C LYS A 182 -15.97 4.02 16.66
N GLN A 183 -15.98 4.86 15.62
CA GLN A 183 -17.20 5.22 14.90
C GLN A 183 -17.79 4.01 14.18
N LEU A 184 -16.97 3.19 13.52
CA LEU A 184 -17.42 1.97 12.86
C LEU A 184 -18.04 0.98 13.86
N ASN A 185 -17.46 0.81 15.04
CA ASN A 185 -18.00 -0.06 16.09
C ASN A 185 -19.38 0.39 16.62
N VAL A 186 -19.73 1.67 16.46
CA VAL A 186 -21.06 2.19 16.84
C VAL A 186 -22.05 2.03 15.68
N LEU A 187 -21.63 2.38 14.48
CA LEU A 187 -22.50 2.49 13.30
C LEU A 187 -22.72 1.16 12.57
N GLY A 188 -21.78 0.23 12.70
CA GLY A 188 -21.71 -0.95 11.86
C GLY A 188 -22.62 -2.10 12.28
N ASP A 189 -22.77 -3.05 11.35
CA ASP A 189 -23.33 -4.37 11.62
C ASP A 189 -22.35 -5.26 12.42
N ASP A 190 -22.72 -6.51 12.67
CA ASP A 190 -21.91 -7.43 13.48
C ASP A 190 -20.54 -7.73 12.84
N SER A 191 -20.46 -7.80 11.51
CA SER A 191 -19.20 -8.05 10.80
C SER A 191 -18.29 -6.83 10.88
N GLU A 192 -18.84 -5.64 10.67
CA GLU A 192 -18.14 -4.37 10.75
C GLU A 192 -17.64 -4.08 12.17
N LYS A 193 -18.45 -4.37 13.19
CA LYS A 193 -18.08 -4.27 14.60
C LYS A 193 -16.96 -5.23 14.97
N THR A 194 -17.05 -6.48 14.52
CA THR A 194 -16.02 -7.48 14.77
C THR A 194 -14.68 -7.04 14.17
N LEU A 195 -14.69 -6.55 12.93
CA LEU A 195 -13.50 -5.99 12.29
C LEU A 195 -12.96 -4.78 13.05
N ALA A 196 -13.83 -3.85 13.45
CA ALA A 196 -13.43 -2.68 14.20
C ALA A 196 -12.72 -3.05 15.51
N GLN A 197 -13.28 -3.98 16.28
CA GLN A 197 -12.70 -4.46 17.54
C GLN A 197 -11.35 -5.15 17.35
N LEU A 198 -11.25 -6.01 16.33
CA LEU A 198 -10.01 -6.69 15.98
C LEU A 198 -8.91 -5.67 15.65
N HIS A 199 -9.20 -4.70 14.79
CA HIS A 199 -8.25 -3.68 14.39
C HIS A 199 -7.87 -2.75 15.56
N MET A 200 -8.82 -2.40 16.44
CA MET A 200 -8.53 -1.61 17.64
C MET A 200 -7.52 -2.31 18.55
N ALA A 201 -7.66 -3.62 18.74
CA ALA A 201 -6.73 -4.43 19.52
C ALA A 201 -5.33 -4.46 18.86
N LYS A 202 -5.25 -4.67 17.54
CA LYS A 202 -3.99 -4.66 16.78
C LYS A 202 -3.27 -3.30 16.83
N SER A 203 -4.04 -2.20 16.82
CA SER A 203 -3.52 -0.83 16.81
C SER A 203 -3.02 -0.37 18.18
N ALA A 204 -3.68 -0.75 19.28
CA ALA A 204 -3.28 -0.33 20.63
C ALA A 204 -1.80 -0.67 20.96
N ALA A 205 -1.34 -1.83 20.49
CA ALA A 205 0.05 -2.26 20.65
C ALA A 205 1.05 -1.37 19.90
N LEU A 206 0.70 -0.88 18.69
CA LEU A 206 1.55 0.05 17.95
C LEU A 206 1.70 1.37 18.67
N TYR A 207 0.57 1.90 19.11
CA TYR A 207 0.50 3.23 19.67
C TYR A 207 1.37 3.33 20.92
N GLN A 208 1.33 2.29 21.75
CA GLN A 208 2.22 2.19 22.90
C GLN A 208 3.71 2.15 22.50
N GLN A 209 4.07 1.34 21.50
CA GLN A 209 5.46 1.26 21.01
C GLN A 209 5.96 2.59 20.44
N LEU A 210 5.14 3.29 19.66
CA LEU A 210 5.50 4.60 19.12
C LEU A 210 5.70 5.64 20.23
N GLN A 211 4.86 5.63 21.28
CA GLN A 211 5.01 6.50 22.44
C GLN A 211 6.30 6.25 23.22
N GLU A 212 6.72 5.00 23.35
CA GLU A 212 7.97 4.64 24.03
C GLU A 212 9.20 5.17 23.29
N ILE A 213 9.22 5.09 21.96
CA ILE A 213 10.31 5.63 21.11
C ILE A 213 10.44 7.14 21.29
N VAL A 214 9.33 7.88 21.16
CA VAL A 214 9.33 9.35 21.30
C VAL A 214 9.88 9.77 22.66
N ARG A 215 9.46 9.09 23.73
CA ARG A 215 9.94 9.37 25.10
C ARG A 215 11.43 9.06 25.29
N SER A 216 11.97 8.05 24.60
CA SER A 216 13.38 7.70 24.70
C SER A 216 14.30 8.69 23.98
N ASP A 217 13.83 9.32 22.91
CA ASP A 217 14.57 10.34 22.15
C ASP A 217 14.54 11.72 22.83
N GLU A 218 13.47 12.05 23.59
CA GLU A 218 13.37 13.29 24.38
C GLU A 218 14.22 13.29 25.67
N GLY A 219 14.80 12.14 26.03
CA GLY A 219 15.58 11.92 27.25
C GLY A 219 17.10 12.09 27.11
N ILE A 220 17.59 12.63 25.99
CA ILE A 220 19.02 12.90 25.72
C ILE A 220 19.31 14.40 25.77
#